data_AF-Q5IWX0-F1
#
_entry.id   AF-Q5IWX0-F1
#
_cell.length_a   1.000
_cell.length_b   1.000
_cell.length_c   1.000
_cell.angle_alpha   90.00
_cell.angle_beta   90.00
_cell.angle_gamma   90.00
#
_symmetry.space_group_name_H-M   'P 1'
#
loop_
_entity.id
_entity.type
_entity.pdbx_description
1 polymer ?
#
loop_
_entity_poly.entity_id
_entity_poly.type
_entity_poly.pdbx_seq_one_letter_code
_entity_poly.pdbx_strand_id
1 'polypeptide(L)'
;CHMTGVAAQVVASPSRCLFASSQRTSKTASTSRCPSSRRWASLTTPSAMSQTSPAAAAPTKVPKGDKGQVLVSVSDKAELIPFVQGLVELGYDIISTGGSATSLDAAGVPVERVENVTGFPEMLDGRVKTLHPAVHGGILARRELPSHMAALAEHDIDLINIVVVNLYPFRQTVTAAVKPAYEVAVENIDIGGPSMIRAAAKNHAHVLVVVDPADYAMVLERLRAGTADAALRRQLAWKAFQHTATYDATVAEWLWGEVGTGPAPERCVPMQLCSTLRYGENPHQAAAFYTDLSLGEAGRGGVATAVQHHGKELSYNNYLDADAAYGAVCDIAAPACAIVKHTNPCGVAARDDLREAYRLAVRADPTSAFGGIVAFNREVDADLARELREFRS
;
A
#
# COMPACT_ATOMS: atom_id res chain seq x y z
N CYS A 1 22.92 13.58 -39.07
CA CYS A 1 21.53 13.84 -38.67
C CYS A 1 20.71 12.56 -38.83
N HIS A 2 20.66 11.70 -37.80
CA HIS A 2 19.90 10.45 -37.85
C HIS A 2 18.53 10.66 -37.19
N MET A 3 17.48 10.57 -37.99
CA MET A 3 16.09 10.48 -37.55
C MET A 3 15.73 9.02 -37.29
N THR A 4 15.08 8.75 -36.17
CA THR A 4 14.33 7.50 -35.95
C THR A 4 12.96 7.88 -35.38
N GLY A 5 11.92 7.77 -36.20
CA GLY A 5 10.53 7.81 -35.76
C GLY A 5 10.23 6.56 -34.94
N VAL A 6 9.51 6.71 -33.83
CA VAL A 6 9.14 5.62 -32.93
C VAL A 6 7.63 5.53 -32.88
N ALA A 7 7.09 4.35 -33.22
CA ALA A 7 5.72 3.98 -32.89
C ALA A 7 5.76 3.18 -31.58
N ALA A 8 5.11 3.67 -30.53
CA ALA A 8 4.84 2.93 -29.31
C ALA A 8 3.37 2.53 -29.33
N GLN A 9 3.09 1.22 -29.18
CA GLN A 9 1.75 0.68 -29.11
C GLN A 9 1.43 0.42 -27.63
N VAL A 10 0.48 1.19 -27.10
CA VAL A 10 -0.06 1.06 -25.75
C VAL A 10 -1.51 0.60 -25.89
N VAL A 11 -1.85 -0.56 -25.31
CA VAL A 11 -3.21 -1.10 -25.32
C VAL A 11 -3.68 -1.20 -23.87
N ALA A 12 -4.80 -0.54 -23.54
CA ALA A 12 -5.47 -0.67 -22.25
C ALA A 12 -6.69 -1.60 -22.38
N SER A 13 -6.87 -2.51 -21.42
CA SER A 13 -7.98 -3.47 -21.38
C SER A 13 -9.30 -2.80 -20.92
N PRO A 14 -10.46 -3.09 -21.53
CA PRO A 14 -11.72 -2.42 -21.18
C PRO A 14 -12.43 -3.12 -20.00
N SER A 15 -12.50 -2.44 -18.85
CA SER A 15 -13.45 -2.78 -17.77
C SER A 15 -14.69 -1.87 -17.86
N ARG A 16 -15.86 -2.48 -18.02
CA ARG A 16 -17.17 -1.81 -18.19
C ARG A 16 -17.56 -0.97 -16.97
N CYS A 17 -17.77 0.34 -17.14
CA CYS A 17 -18.45 1.20 -16.17
C CYS A 17 -19.97 1.20 -16.44
N LEU A 18 -20.77 0.72 -15.49
CA LEU A 18 -22.22 0.90 -15.45
C LEU A 18 -22.55 2.14 -14.63
N PHE A 19 -23.15 3.16 -15.25
CA PHE A 19 -23.76 4.29 -14.56
C PHE A 19 -25.16 3.91 -14.07
N ALA A 20 -25.42 4.03 -12.76
CA ALA A 20 -26.76 3.94 -12.19
C ALA A 20 -27.18 5.33 -11.68
N SER A 21 -28.18 5.92 -12.34
CA SER A 21 -28.89 7.09 -11.86
C SER A 21 -29.98 6.67 -10.86
N SER A 22 -30.08 7.34 -9.71
CA SER A 22 -31.29 7.24 -8.89
C SER A 22 -31.72 8.60 -8.39
N GLN A 23 -32.94 8.97 -8.79
CA GLN A 23 -33.69 10.10 -8.30
C GLN A 23 -34.12 9.82 -6.86
N ARG A 24 -33.99 10.80 -5.95
CA ARG A 24 -34.67 10.76 -4.65
C ARG A 24 -35.57 11.97 -4.47
N THR A 25 -36.83 11.64 -4.21
CA THR A 25 -37.93 12.52 -3.83
C THR A 25 -37.78 13.04 -2.41
N SER A 26 -38.16 14.30 -2.24
CA SER A 26 -38.27 15.04 -0.99
C SER A 26 -39.28 14.44 0.00
N LYS A 27 -38.99 14.55 1.30
CA LYS A 27 -39.99 14.67 2.36
C LYS A 27 -39.44 15.50 3.52
N THR A 28 -40.33 16.35 4.02
CA THR A 28 -40.23 17.44 4.98
C THR A 28 -40.34 17.00 6.45
N ALA A 29 -40.06 17.97 7.33
CA ALA A 29 -40.48 18.12 8.74
C ALA A 29 -39.55 17.47 9.79
N SER A 30 -39.35 18.01 10.99
CA SER A 30 -39.58 19.34 11.59
C SER A 30 -38.91 19.30 12.98
N THR A 31 -38.55 20.47 13.46
CA THR A 31 -38.01 20.80 14.80
C THR A 31 -38.75 20.17 15.99
N SER A 32 -38.03 19.72 17.03
CA SER A 32 -38.29 20.11 18.44
C SER A 32 -37.29 19.52 19.46
N ARG A 33 -36.55 20.45 20.10
CA ARG A 33 -36.14 20.58 21.53
C ARG A 33 -36.00 19.34 22.45
N CYS A 34 -34.83 19.28 23.09
CA CYS A 34 -34.57 18.70 24.42
C CYS A 34 -35.47 19.28 25.52
N PRO A 35 -35.62 18.58 26.66
CA PRO A 35 -34.84 19.01 27.83
C PRO A 35 -34.34 17.90 28.79
N SER A 36 -33.22 18.25 29.46
CA SER A 36 -32.90 18.07 30.90
C SER A 36 -32.82 16.69 31.56
N SER A 37 -31.60 16.40 32.03
CA SER A 37 -31.18 15.95 33.37
C SER A 37 -32.05 14.96 34.18
N ARG A 38 -31.42 13.85 34.60
CA ARG A 38 -31.53 13.31 35.97
C ARG A 38 -30.33 12.42 36.31
N ARG A 39 -29.87 12.56 37.54
CA ARG A 39 -28.76 11.85 38.19
C ARG A 39 -29.28 10.66 39.01
N TRP A 40 -28.44 9.62 39.06
CA TRP A 40 -28.18 8.66 40.14
C TRP A 40 -29.21 7.56 40.45
N ALA A 41 -28.78 6.30 40.27
CA ALA A 41 -28.99 5.24 41.25
C ALA A 41 -27.91 4.14 41.06
N SER A 42 -27.14 3.93 42.13
CA SER A 42 -26.26 2.78 42.34
C SER A 42 -27.07 1.51 42.56
N LEU A 43 -26.78 0.45 41.81
CA LEU A 43 -27.30 -0.89 42.05
C LEU A 43 -26.13 -1.85 42.29
N THR A 44 -26.01 -2.26 43.55
CA THR A 44 -25.25 -3.41 44.03
C THR A 44 -25.82 -4.69 43.45
N THR A 45 -24.96 -5.56 42.91
CA THR A 45 -25.31 -6.92 42.48
C THR A 45 -24.57 -7.96 43.34
N PRO A 46 -25.14 -9.17 43.53
CA PRO A 46 -24.66 -10.13 44.52
C PRO A 46 -23.50 -10.98 44.01
N SER A 47 -22.67 -11.40 44.96
CA SER A 47 -21.56 -12.34 44.82
C SER A 47 -22.00 -13.66 44.17
N ALA A 48 -21.35 -14.04 43.06
CA ALA A 48 -21.48 -15.35 42.44
C ALA A 48 -20.19 -16.16 42.69
N MET A 49 -20.40 -17.42 43.05
CA MET A 49 -19.39 -18.36 43.52
C MET A 49 -18.32 -18.68 42.47
N SER A 50 -17.09 -18.73 42.96
CA SER A 50 -15.87 -19.18 42.29
C SER A 50 -16.00 -20.62 41.76
N GLN A 51 -15.80 -20.80 40.45
CA GLN A 51 -15.35 -22.06 39.86
C GLN A 51 -13.87 -21.89 39.50
N THR A 52 -13.02 -22.66 40.16
CA THR A 52 -11.58 -22.71 39.89
C THR A 52 -11.31 -23.52 38.61
N SER A 53 -10.93 -22.82 37.53
CA SER A 53 -10.26 -23.43 36.38
C SER A 53 -8.85 -23.89 36.76
N PRO A 54 -8.32 -24.97 36.16
CA PRO A 54 -6.98 -25.47 36.46
C PRO A 54 -5.92 -24.43 36.08
N ALA A 55 -4.94 -24.25 36.96
CA ALA A 55 -3.82 -23.35 36.76
C ALA A 55 -3.09 -23.67 35.44
N ALA A 56 -3.00 -22.68 34.55
CA ALA A 56 -2.16 -22.75 33.37
C ALA A 56 -0.70 -22.97 33.82
N ALA A 57 -0.04 -23.94 33.20
CA ALA A 57 1.39 -24.19 33.42
C ALA A 57 2.18 -22.91 33.15
N ALA A 58 3.15 -22.60 34.02
CA ALA A 58 4.02 -21.45 33.85
C ALA A 58 4.72 -21.53 32.48
N PRO A 59 4.73 -20.45 31.68
CA PRO A 59 5.35 -20.48 30.37
C PRO A 59 6.84 -20.76 30.49
N THR A 60 7.31 -21.79 29.81
CA THR A 60 8.74 -22.10 29.67
C THR A 60 9.40 -20.99 28.87
N LYS A 61 10.22 -20.15 29.54
CA LYS A 61 11.06 -19.14 28.88
C LYS A 61 12.06 -19.83 27.95
N VAL A 62 12.09 -19.40 26.69
CA VAL A 62 13.08 -19.84 25.70
C VAL A 62 14.47 -19.31 26.13
N PRO A 63 15.57 -20.06 25.95
CA PRO A 63 16.91 -19.57 26.30
C PRO A 63 17.22 -18.25 25.60
N LYS A 64 17.64 -17.22 26.35
CA LYS A 64 17.95 -15.89 25.80
C LYS A 64 19.23 -15.93 24.94
N GLY A 65 19.11 -15.46 23.71
CA GLY A 65 20.18 -15.19 22.77
C GLY A 65 21.01 -13.97 23.17
N ASP A 66 22.22 -13.89 22.63
CA ASP A 66 23.20 -12.86 22.96
C ASP A 66 22.98 -11.54 22.22
N LYS A 67 22.18 -11.55 21.13
CA LYS A 67 21.93 -10.36 20.29
C LYS A 67 20.59 -9.66 20.54
N GLY A 68 19.83 -10.05 21.56
CA GLY A 68 18.55 -9.42 21.93
C GLY A 68 17.36 -9.91 21.10
N GLN A 69 16.22 -9.23 21.23
CA GLN A 69 14.93 -9.73 20.72
C GLN A 69 14.55 -9.19 19.33
N VAL A 70 13.80 -9.99 18.59
CA VAL A 70 13.14 -9.66 17.32
C VAL A 70 11.65 -9.86 17.48
N LEU A 71 10.88 -8.80 17.28
CA LEU A 71 9.43 -8.84 17.30
C LEU A 71 8.88 -9.11 15.90
N VAL A 72 8.17 -10.22 15.74
CA VAL A 72 7.56 -10.64 14.46
C VAL A 72 6.03 -10.60 14.57
N SER A 73 5.38 -9.80 13.73
CA SER A 73 3.92 -9.77 13.61
C SER A 73 3.53 -9.40 12.18
N VAL A 74 3.33 -10.40 11.33
CA VAL A 74 3.13 -10.22 9.89
C VAL A 74 1.81 -10.85 9.40
N SER A 75 1.11 -10.13 8.53
CA SER A 75 -0.02 -10.65 7.78
C SER A 75 0.47 -11.52 6.62
N ASP A 76 1.30 -10.95 5.74
CA ASP A 76 1.98 -11.66 4.66
C ASP A 76 3.19 -12.43 5.19
N LYS A 77 3.23 -13.73 4.91
CA LYS A 77 4.23 -14.67 5.41
C LYS A 77 5.21 -15.11 4.32
N ALA A 78 5.17 -14.48 3.15
CA ALA A 78 6.14 -14.71 2.09
C ALA A 78 7.57 -14.60 2.63
N GLU A 79 8.40 -15.61 2.37
CA GLU A 79 9.80 -15.70 2.80
C GLU A 79 10.06 -15.49 4.31
N LEU A 80 9.04 -15.58 5.16
CA LEU A 80 9.18 -15.33 6.60
C LEU A 80 10.05 -16.38 7.28
N ILE A 81 9.81 -17.66 6.99
CA ILE A 81 10.48 -18.76 7.69
C ILE A 81 12.00 -18.73 7.45
N PRO A 82 12.51 -18.66 6.19
CA PRO A 82 13.95 -18.58 5.96
C PRO A 82 14.58 -17.32 6.59
N PHE A 83 13.87 -16.20 6.56
CA PHE A 83 14.35 -14.96 7.15
C PHE A 83 14.52 -15.07 8.67
N VAL A 84 13.49 -15.55 9.38
CA VAL A 84 13.52 -15.69 10.83
C VAL A 84 14.51 -16.77 11.28
N GLN A 85 14.62 -17.88 10.55
CA GLN A 85 15.66 -18.89 10.83
C GLN A 85 17.07 -18.27 10.73
N GLY A 86 17.32 -17.44 9.72
CA GLY A 86 18.58 -16.71 9.61
C GLY A 86 18.85 -15.74 10.76
N LEU A 87 17.81 -15.15 11.36
CA LEU A 87 17.94 -14.32 12.56
C LEU A 87 18.26 -15.15 13.81
N VAL A 88 17.64 -16.31 13.96
CA VAL A 88 17.96 -17.27 15.04
C VAL A 88 19.41 -17.75 14.94
N GLU A 89 19.89 -18.09 13.74
CA GLU A 89 21.30 -18.45 13.48
C GLU A 89 22.27 -17.33 13.89
N LEU A 90 21.84 -16.08 13.81
CA LEU A 90 22.64 -14.93 14.20
C LEU A 90 22.65 -14.66 15.71
N GLY A 91 21.87 -15.40 16.51
CA GLY A 91 21.79 -15.28 17.97
C GLY A 91 20.65 -14.39 18.49
N TYR A 92 19.63 -14.12 17.67
CA TYR A 92 18.46 -13.35 18.08
C TYR A 92 17.35 -14.24 18.67
N ASP A 93 16.70 -13.73 19.72
CA ASP A 93 15.47 -14.32 20.25
C ASP A 93 14.25 -13.83 19.48
N ILE A 94 13.32 -14.73 19.17
CA ILE A 94 12.11 -14.39 18.43
C ILE A 94 10.94 -14.26 19.39
N ILE A 95 10.31 -13.10 19.40
CA ILE A 95 9.02 -12.87 20.07
C ILE A 95 7.93 -12.67 19.00
N SER A 96 6.78 -13.32 19.14
CA SER A 96 5.70 -13.22 18.17
C SER A 96 4.32 -13.45 18.79
N THR A 97 3.26 -13.15 18.04
CA THR A 97 1.86 -13.31 18.47
C THR A 97 0.98 -13.83 17.33
N GLY A 98 -0.17 -14.40 17.70
CA GLY A 98 -1.22 -14.82 16.76
C GLY A 98 -0.73 -15.77 15.67
N GLY A 99 -1.21 -15.56 14.44
CA GLY A 99 -0.91 -16.44 13.30
C GLY A 99 0.56 -16.47 12.88
N SER A 100 1.35 -15.42 13.18
CA SER A 100 2.79 -15.42 12.92
C SER A 100 3.50 -16.41 13.84
N ALA A 101 3.23 -16.37 15.15
CA ALA A 101 3.79 -17.31 16.11
C ALA A 101 3.44 -18.77 15.75
N THR A 102 2.17 -19.05 15.44
CA THR A 102 1.74 -20.39 15.02
C THR A 102 2.47 -20.89 13.76
N SER A 103 2.74 -20.00 12.79
CA SER A 103 3.46 -20.38 11.57
C SER A 103 4.93 -20.69 11.83
N LEU A 104 5.55 -19.94 12.73
CA LEU A 104 6.93 -20.15 13.16
C LEU A 104 7.08 -21.44 13.99
N ASP A 105 6.17 -21.68 14.93
CA ASP A 105 6.11 -22.92 15.72
C ASP A 105 5.99 -24.14 14.80
N ALA A 106 5.11 -24.09 13.80
CA ALA A 106 4.92 -25.18 12.83
C ALA A 106 6.18 -25.45 11.99
N ALA A 107 7.05 -24.44 11.82
CA ALA A 107 8.34 -24.58 11.14
C ALA A 107 9.49 -24.97 12.07
N GLY A 108 9.22 -25.22 13.36
CA GLY A 108 10.22 -25.58 14.36
C GLY A 108 11.13 -24.43 14.78
N VAL A 109 10.73 -23.18 14.54
CA VAL A 109 11.46 -21.99 14.98
C VAL A 109 11.14 -21.75 16.47
N PRO A 110 12.13 -21.61 17.36
CA PRO A 110 11.88 -21.24 18.75
C PRO A 110 11.27 -19.84 18.82
N VAL A 111 10.08 -19.73 19.40
CA VAL A 111 9.36 -18.46 19.53
C VAL A 111 8.82 -18.30 20.94
N GLU A 112 9.09 -17.15 21.54
CA GLU A 112 8.41 -16.71 22.76
C GLU A 112 7.14 -15.93 22.40
N ARG A 113 6.06 -16.27 23.08
CA ARG A 113 4.75 -15.62 22.90
C ARG A 113 4.76 -14.23 23.54
N VAL A 114 4.25 -13.21 22.84
CA VAL A 114 4.16 -11.83 23.37
C VAL A 114 3.41 -11.80 24.70
N GLU A 115 2.42 -12.66 24.89
CA GLU A 115 1.65 -12.79 26.13
C GLU A 115 2.54 -13.19 27.33
N ASN A 116 3.62 -13.94 27.09
CA ASN A 116 4.61 -14.28 28.12
C ASN A 116 5.54 -13.10 28.43
N VAL A 117 5.88 -12.30 27.41
CA VAL A 117 6.71 -11.10 27.56
C VAL A 117 5.95 -10.00 28.31
N THR A 118 4.66 -9.82 28.03
CA THR A 118 3.84 -8.80 28.68
C THR A 118 3.31 -9.24 30.03
N GLY A 119 3.18 -10.56 30.27
CA GLY A 119 2.48 -11.11 31.43
C GLY A 119 0.98 -10.81 31.41
N PHE A 120 0.42 -10.38 30.28
CA PHE A 120 -0.96 -9.95 30.15
C PHE A 120 -1.71 -10.87 29.16
N PRO A 121 -2.90 -11.40 29.54
CA PRO A 121 -3.65 -12.32 28.71
C PRO A 121 -4.23 -11.63 27.47
N GLU A 122 -4.52 -12.41 26.43
CA GLU A 122 -5.26 -11.89 25.27
C GLU A 122 -6.67 -11.44 25.69
N MET A 123 -7.09 -10.26 25.23
CA MET A 123 -8.42 -9.70 25.48
C MET A 123 -8.91 -8.88 24.28
N LEU A 124 -10.23 -8.66 24.20
CA LEU A 124 -10.88 -7.89 23.12
C LEU A 124 -10.51 -8.45 21.73
N ASP A 125 -10.56 -9.78 21.59
CA ASP A 125 -10.23 -10.49 20.34
C ASP A 125 -8.85 -10.12 19.78
N GLY A 126 -7.88 -9.86 20.67
CA GLY A 126 -6.49 -9.57 20.32
C GLY A 126 -6.21 -8.12 19.93
N ARG A 127 -7.19 -7.21 20.02
CA ARG A 127 -7.05 -5.79 19.60
C ARG A 127 -5.96 -5.01 20.33
N VAL A 128 -5.60 -5.40 21.55
CA VAL A 128 -4.67 -4.64 22.42
C VAL A 128 -3.40 -5.40 22.79
N LYS A 129 -3.17 -6.59 22.21
CA LYS A 129 -2.14 -7.53 22.68
C LYS A 129 -0.71 -7.01 22.61
N THR A 130 -0.38 -6.13 21.66
CA THR A 130 0.96 -5.53 21.52
C THR A 130 1.05 -4.10 22.06
N LEU A 131 -0.08 -3.50 22.45
CA LEU A 131 -0.15 -2.13 22.97
C LEU A 131 0.25 -2.09 24.46
N HIS A 132 1.43 -2.60 24.76
CA HIS A 132 1.92 -2.80 26.12
C HIS A 132 3.30 -2.14 26.34
N PRO A 133 3.59 -1.58 27.54
CA PRO A 133 4.89 -1.01 27.86
C PRO A 133 6.07 -1.98 27.72
N ALA A 134 5.88 -3.27 28.00
CA ALA A 134 6.94 -4.27 27.79
C ALA A 134 7.37 -4.38 26.31
N VAL A 135 6.43 -4.16 25.37
CA VAL A 135 6.73 -4.16 23.93
C VAL A 135 7.27 -2.79 23.52
N HIS A 136 6.52 -1.72 23.77
CA HIS A 136 6.91 -0.39 23.29
C HIS A 136 8.11 0.21 24.04
N GLY A 137 8.31 -0.15 25.30
CA GLY A 137 9.51 0.22 26.08
C GLY A 137 10.76 -0.43 25.51
N GLY A 138 10.70 -1.73 25.20
CA GLY A 138 11.79 -2.46 24.54
C GLY A 138 12.15 -1.89 23.16
N ILE A 139 11.16 -1.35 22.43
CA ILE A 139 11.36 -0.70 21.12
C ILE A 139 11.88 0.74 21.27
N LEU A 140 11.31 1.55 22.17
CA LEU A 140 11.50 3.01 22.19
C LEU A 140 12.61 3.50 23.12
N ALA A 141 13.18 2.62 23.95
CA ALA A 141 14.25 3.02 24.85
C ALA A 141 15.46 3.60 24.09
N ARG A 142 15.90 4.76 24.54
CA ARG A 142 17.09 5.45 24.05
C ARG A 142 18.30 4.86 24.76
N ARG A 143 19.05 4.01 24.07
CA ARG A 143 20.10 3.17 24.68
C ARG A 143 21.29 3.98 25.17
N GLU A 144 21.49 5.17 24.59
CA GLU A 144 22.52 6.11 25.00
C GLU A 144 22.18 6.86 26.30
N LEU A 145 20.94 6.77 26.78
CA LEU A 145 20.46 7.50 27.95
C LEU A 145 20.34 6.56 29.17
N PRO A 146 21.24 6.66 30.17
CA PRO A 146 21.27 5.71 31.30
C PRO A 146 19.96 5.60 32.07
N SER A 147 19.18 6.69 32.17
CA SER A 147 17.88 6.67 32.85
C SER A 147 16.84 5.79 32.15
N HIS A 148 16.89 5.68 30.81
CA HIS A 148 16.01 4.76 30.08
C HIS A 148 16.41 3.31 30.34
N MET A 149 17.71 3.01 30.32
CA MET A 149 18.20 1.64 30.59
C MET A 149 17.92 1.20 32.03
N ALA A 150 18.02 2.12 33.00
CA ALA A 150 17.63 1.86 34.38
C ALA A 150 16.13 1.57 34.51
N ALA A 151 15.27 2.34 33.84
CA ALA A 151 13.82 2.11 33.85
C ALA A 151 13.44 0.76 33.21
N LEU A 152 14.12 0.35 32.13
CA LEU A 152 13.91 -0.98 31.57
C LEU A 152 14.29 -2.10 32.55
N ALA A 153 15.45 -1.97 33.20
CA ALA A 153 15.92 -2.95 34.17
C ALA A 153 15.02 -3.05 35.41
N GLU A 154 14.51 -1.90 35.91
CA GLU A 154 13.57 -1.84 37.03
C GLU A 154 12.27 -2.60 36.75
N HIS A 155 11.83 -2.61 35.49
CA HIS A 155 10.57 -3.24 35.06
C HIS A 155 10.74 -4.57 34.34
N ASP A 156 11.94 -5.17 34.34
CA ASP A 156 12.26 -6.43 33.64
C ASP A 156 11.88 -6.40 32.14
N ILE A 157 12.13 -5.28 31.47
CA ILE A 157 11.82 -5.09 30.05
C ILE A 157 13.08 -5.29 29.21
N ASP A 158 13.06 -6.30 28.35
CA ASP A 158 14.13 -6.58 27.41
C ASP A 158 14.14 -5.62 26.20
N LEU A 159 15.31 -5.45 25.60
CA LEU A 159 15.47 -4.65 24.38
C LEU A 159 14.99 -5.41 23.14
N ILE A 160 14.23 -4.72 22.29
CA ILE A 160 13.85 -5.21 20.96
C ILE A 160 14.74 -4.51 19.93
N ASN A 161 15.48 -5.30 19.16
CA ASN A 161 16.48 -4.83 18.20
C ASN A 161 15.97 -4.80 16.77
N ILE A 162 15.02 -5.68 16.44
CA ILE A 162 14.41 -5.74 15.11
C ILE A 162 12.91 -5.89 15.27
N VAL A 163 12.15 -5.14 14.48
CA VAL A 163 10.69 -5.22 14.40
C VAL A 163 10.31 -5.58 12.97
N VAL A 164 9.73 -6.76 12.78
CA VAL A 164 9.30 -7.32 11.50
C VAL A 164 7.78 -7.33 11.48
N VAL A 165 7.19 -6.33 10.83
CA VAL A 165 5.74 -6.11 10.83
C VAL A 165 5.29 -5.64 9.46
N ASN A 166 4.40 -6.41 8.83
CA ASN A 166 3.65 -5.95 7.66
C ASN A 166 2.15 -5.98 8.00
N LEU A 167 1.43 -4.99 7.47
CA LEU A 167 0.03 -4.75 7.82
C LEU A 167 -0.89 -5.68 7.05
N TYR A 168 -2.09 -5.89 7.60
CA TYR A 168 -3.16 -6.55 6.86
C TYR A 168 -3.40 -5.82 5.53
N PRO A 169 -3.60 -6.54 4.40
CA PRO A 169 -3.78 -5.95 3.08
C PRO A 169 -5.16 -5.28 2.93
N PHE A 170 -5.37 -4.18 3.67
CA PHE A 170 -6.64 -3.46 3.76
C PHE A 170 -7.11 -3.00 2.39
N ARG A 171 -6.20 -2.41 1.60
CA ARG A 171 -6.46 -2.01 0.21
C ARG A 171 -7.03 -3.16 -0.59
N GLN A 172 -6.32 -4.30 -0.65
CA GLN A 172 -6.73 -5.48 -1.40
C GLN A 172 -8.11 -5.99 -0.94
N THR A 173 -8.38 -5.91 0.37
CA THR A 173 -9.64 -6.37 0.97
C THR A 173 -10.82 -5.50 0.55
N VAL A 174 -10.69 -4.17 0.60
CA VAL A 174 -11.80 -3.26 0.23
C VAL A 174 -11.94 -3.04 -1.29
N THR A 175 -10.91 -3.39 -2.06
CA THR A 175 -10.94 -3.41 -3.54
C THR A 175 -11.23 -4.79 -4.13
N ALA A 176 -11.51 -5.80 -3.30
CA ALA A 176 -11.84 -7.13 -3.77
C ALA A 176 -13.14 -7.14 -4.59
N ALA A 177 -13.28 -8.13 -5.48
CA ALA A 177 -14.47 -8.29 -6.32
C ALA A 177 -15.76 -8.41 -5.49
N VAL A 178 -15.66 -9.05 -4.31
CA VAL A 178 -16.70 -9.06 -3.29
C VAL A 178 -16.25 -8.18 -2.15
N LYS A 179 -16.90 -7.03 -1.99
CA LYS A 179 -16.58 -6.09 -0.91
C LYS A 179 -17.02 -6.67 0.45
N PRO A 180 -16.21 -6.55 1.51
CA PRO A 180 -16.62 -6.94 2.85
C PRO A 180 -17.79 -6.06 3.33
N ALA A 181 -18.56 -6.59 4.27
CA ALA A 181 -19.47 -5.77 5.07
C ALA A 181 -18.68 -4.70 5.84
N TYR A 182 -19.33 -3.59 6.17
CA TYR A 182 -18.71 -2.46 6.87
C TYR A 182 -17.99 -2.90 8.15
N GLU A 183 -18.66 -3.69 8.98
CA GLU A 183 -18.14 -4.17 10.26
C GLU A 183 -16.88 -5.03 10.05
N VAL A 184 -16.87 -5.88 9.02
CA VAL A 184 -15.72 -6.72 8.68
C VAL A 184 -14.54 -5.88 8.20
N ALA A 185 -14.79 -4.81 7.44
CA ALA A 185 -13.74 -3.88 7.05
C ALA A 185 -13.17 -3.12 8.26
N VAL A 186 -14.02 -2.67 9.19
CA VAL A 186 -13.58 -2.01 10.42
C VAL A 186 -12.70 -2.92 11.28
N GLU A 187 -13.03 -4.21 11.42
CA GLU A 187 -12.19 -5.16 12.15
C GLU A 187 -10.80 -5.36 11.53
N ASN A 188 -10.66 -5.12 10.22
CA ASN A 188 -9.39 -5.21 9.52
C ASN A 188 -8.54 -3.93 9.62
N ILE A 189 -9.00 -2.90 10.34
CA ILE A 189 -8.20 -1.70 10.62
C ILE A 189 -7.23 -2.02 11.78
N ASP A 190 -5.98 -2.29 11.43
CA ASP A 190 -4.89 -2.54 12.37
C ASP A 190 -4.51 -1.29 13.18
N ILE A 191 -4.32 -1.47 14.49
CA ILE A 191 -3.85 -0.46 15.45
C ILE A 191 -2.45 -0.82 15.98
N GLY A 192 -2.25 -2.10 16.33
CA GLY A 192 -1.01 -2.60 16.90
C GLY A 192 0.15 -2.55 15.91
N GLY A 193 -0.09 -2.99 14.68
CA GLY A 193 0.89 -2.99 13.59
C GLY A 193 1.47 -1.60 13.33
N PRO A 194 0.65 -0.59 12.97
CA PRO A 194 1.13 0.77 12.74
C PRO A 194 1.83 1.36 13.97
N SER A 195 1.35 1.06 15.17
CA SER A 195 1.99 1.52 16.43
C SER A 195 3.41 0.97 16.58
N MET A 196 3.62 -0.33 16.35
CA MET A 196 4.94 -0.97 16.43
C MET A 196 5.87 -0.47 15.32
N ILE A 197 5.38 -0.36 14.08
CA ILE A 197 6.15 0.15 12.93
C ILE A 197 6.64 1.58 13.22
N ARG A 198 5.75 2.48 13.65
CA ARG A 198 6.10 3.87 13.96
C ARG A 198 7.04 3.98 15.15
N ALA A 199 6.88 3.15 16.17
CA ALA A 199 7.77 3.12 17.32
C ALA A 199 9.19 2.72 16.92
N ALA A 200 9.34 1.65 16.12
CA ALA A 200 10.63 1.18 15.64
C ALA A 200 11.29 2.17 14.68
N ALA A 201 10.52 2.73 13.73
CA ALA A 201 10.99 3.75 12.80
C ALA A 201 11.43 5.04 13.53
N LYS A 202 10.73 5.45 14.59
CA LYS A 202 11.15 6.58 15.44
C LYS A 202 12.49 6.29 16.11
N ASN A 203 12.71 5.08 16.62
CA ASN A 203 13.95 4.70 17.31
C ASN A 203 14.98 4.02 16.40
N HIS A 204 15.02 4.38 15.11
CA HIS A 204 15.93 3.81 14.11
C HIS A 204 17.42 4.06 14.40
N ALA A 205 17.76 4.89 15.38
CA ALA A 205 19.13 4.96 15.89
C ALA A 205 19.62 3.57 16.35
N HIS A 206 18.71 2.77 16.93
CA HIS A 206 18.99 1.51 17.60
C HIS A 206 18.20 0.30 17.08
N VAL A 207 17.03 0.53 16.47
CA VAL A 207 16.11 -0.53 16.03
C VAL A 207 16.07 -0.63 14.50
N LEU A 208 16.09 -1.84 13.97
CA LEU A 208 15.78 -2.12 12.56
C LEU A 208 14.28 -2.40 12.43
N VAL A 209 13.60 -1.74 11.50
CA VAL A 209 12.19 -1.99 11.18
C VAL A 209 12.09 -2.58 9.78
N VAL A 210 11.36 -3.67 9.61
CA VAL A 210 11.21 -4.34 8.31
C VAL A 210 9.73 -4.55 8.05
N VAL A 211 9.22 -3.90 7.00
CA VAL A 211 7.78 -3.86 6.67
C VAL A 211 7.40 -4.57 5.37
N ASP A 212 8.40 -5.06 4.63
CA ASP A 212 8.22 -5.63 3.30
C ASP A 212 9.10 -6.89 3.16
N PRO A 213 8.51 -8.05 2.82
CA PRO A 213 9.25 -9.27 2.56
C PRO A 213 10.37 -9.13 1.53
N ALA A 214 10.24 -8.20 0.57
CA ALA A 214 11.28 -7.96 -0.44
C ALA A 214 12.62 -7.49 0.17
N ASP A 215 12.61 -6.94 1.39
CA ASP A 215 13.82 -6.48 2.07
C ASP A 215 14.51 -7.60 2.89
N TYR A 216 13.86 -8.76 3.12
CA TYR A 216 14.34 -9.79 4.04
C TYR A 216 15.74 -10.30 3.68
N ALA A 217 15.97 -10.62 2.40
CA ALA A 217 17.25 -11.12 1.93
C ALA A 217 18.38 -10.10 2.16
N MET A 218 18.15 -8.84 1.75
CA MET A 218 19.12 -7.75 1.91
C MET A 218 19.41 -7.47 3.39
N VAL A 219 18.38 -7.41 4.24
CA VAL A 219 18.55 -7.19 5.68
C VAL A 219 19.38 -8.31 6.32
N LEU A 220 19.07 -9.56 6.00
CA LEU A 220 19.78 -10.71 6.54
C LEU A 220 21.25 -10.75 6.08
N GLU A 221 21.51 -10.45 4.82
CA GLU A 221 22.88 -10.32 4.27
C GLU A 221 23.67 -9.24 5.03
N ARG A 222 23.08 -8.05 5.20
CA ARG A 222 23.73 -6.93 5.90
C ARG A 222 23.97 -7.23 7.38
N LEU A 223 23.08 -7.96 8.03
CA LEU A 223 23.26 -8.43 9.40
C LEU A 223 24.40 -9.45 9.51
N ARG A 224 24.45 -10.45 8.62
CA ARG A 224 25.53 -11.45 8.56
C ARG A 224 26.89 -10.81 8.30
N ALA A 225 26.94 -9.81 7.42
CA ALA A 225 28.17 -9.08 7.11
C ALA A 225 28.56 -8.04 8.17
N GLY A 226 27.72 -7.77 9.19
CA GLY A 226 27.96 -6.70 10.16
C GLY A 226 27.88 -5.29 9.58
N THR A 227 27.21 -5.12 8.43
CA THR A 227 27.08 -3.86 7.69
C THR A 227 25.66 -3.27 7.74
N ALA A 228 24.84 -3.73 8.69
CA ALA A 228 23.54 -3.16 9.03
C ALA A 228 23.72 -1.83 9.81
N ASP A 229 24.21 -0.83 9.10
CA ASP A 229 24.63 0.46 9.63
C ASP A 229 23.45 1.45 9.84
N ALA A 230 23.78 2.66 10.27
CA ALA A 230 22.80 3.72 10.47
C ALA A 230 22.12 4.18 9.16
N ALA A 231 22.78 4.00 8.01
CA ALA A 231 22.19 4.35 6.72
C ALA A 231 21.07 3.37 6.37
N LEU A 232 21.29 2.07 6.54
CA LEU A 232 20.26 1.05 6.39
C LEU A 232 19.07 1.31 7.33
N ARG A 233 19.33 1.60 8.61
CA ARG A 233 18.26 1.89 9.58
C ARG A 233 17.43 3.11 9.18
N ARG A 234 18.06 4.18 8.70
CA ARG A 234 17.34 5.37 8.19
C ARG A 234 16.51 5.06 6.95
N GLN A 235 17.04 4.28 6.01
CA GLN A 235 16.31 3.87 4.81
C GLN A 235 15.07 3.05 5.18
N LEU A 236 15.22 2.07 6.06
CA LEU A 236 14.12 1.24 6.54
C LEU A 236 13.09 2.06 7.33
N ALA A 237 13.53 3.03 8.15
CA ALA A 237 12.63 3.94 8.86
C ALA A 237 11.81 4.83 7.92
N TRP A 238 12.42 5.35 6.86
CA TRP A 238 11.70 6.07 5.80
C TRP A 238 10.63 5.17 5.16
N LYS A 239 11.00 3.95 4.77
CA LYS A 239 10.07 2.99 4.16
C LYS A 239 8.91 2.64 5.11
N ALA A 240 9.20 2.46 6.40
CA ALA A 240 8.21 2.20 7.44
C ALA A 240 7.19 3.34 7.58
N PHE A 241 7.64 4.60 7.63
CA PHE A 241 6.71 5.74 7.66
C PHE A 241 5.90 5.88 6.37
N GLN A 242 6.51 5.64 5.21
CA GLN A 242 5.79 5.62 3.92
C GLN A 242 4.72 4.52 3.88
N HIS A 243 5.03 3.33 4.41
CA HIS A 243 4.08 2.23 4.51
C HIS A 243 2.87 2.60 5.37
N THR A 244 3.09 3.19 6.56
CA THR A 244 1.97 3.64 7.41
C THR A 244 1.19 4.81 6.81
N ALA A 245 1.86 5.77 6.15
CA ALA A 245 1.18 6.88 5.49
C ALA A 245 0.27 6.40 4.35
N THR A 246 0.73 5.40 3.59
CA THR A 246 -0.07 4.78 2.51
C THR A 246 -1.26 4.02 3.07
N TYR A 247 -1.06 3.29 4.17
CA TYR A 247 -2.12 2.57 4.87
C TYR A 247 -3.20 3.52 5.39
N ASP A 248 -2.81 4.57 6.13
CA ASP A 248 -3.74 5.55 6.69
C ASP A 248 -4.50 6.31 5.59
N ALA A 249 -3.83 6.68 4.49
CA ALA A 249 -4.50 7.30 3.34
C ALA A 249 -5.58 6.41 2.73
N THR A 250 -5.31 5.10 2.65
CA THR A 250 -6.27 4.10 2.15
C THR A 250 -7.47 3.96 3.08
N VAL A 251 -7.24 3.87 4.39
CA VAL A 251 -8.31 3.78 5.41
C VAL A 251 -9.16 5.06 5.40
N ALA A 252 -8.52 6.23 5.32
CA ALA A 252 -9.22 7.52 5.27
C ALA A 252 -10.09 7.67 4.02
N GLU A 253 -9.58 7.27 2.85
CA GLU A 253 -10.36 7.27 1.61
C GLU A 253 -11.56 6.32 1.69
N TRP A 254 -11.37 5.13 2.27
CA TRP A 254 -12.47 4.19 2.48
C TRP A 254 -13.54 4.75 3.42
N LEU A 255 -13.14 5.31 4.58
CA LEU A 255 -14.06 5.91 5.54
C LEU A 255 -14.84 7.10 4.95
N TRP A 256 -14.21 7.90 4.09
CA TRP A 256 -14.90 8.99 3.40
C TRP A 256 -16.08 8.48 2.55
N GLY A 257 -15.91 7.32 1.89
CA GLY A 257 -16.97 6.67 1.12
C GLY A 257 -18.22 6.31 1.94
N GLU A 258 -18.07 6.19 3.26
CA GLU A 258 -19.17 5.85 4.19
C GLU A 258 -19.86 7.08 4.77
N VAL A 259 -19.18 8.23 4.84
CA VAL A 259 -19.69 9.44 5.53
C VAL A 259 -20.01 10.60 4.59
N GLY A 260 -19.50 10.59 3.37
CA GLY A 260 -19.55 11.71 2.45
C GLY A 260 -20.08 11.34 1.07
N THR A 261 -20.50 12.37 0.33
CA THR A 261 -20.81 12.26 -1.10
C THR A 261 -19.96 13.24 -1.87
N GLY A 262 -19.28 12.79 -2.93
CA GLY A 262 -18.40 13.65 -3.74
C GLY A 262 -16.96 13.72 -3.23
N PRO A 263 -16.17 14.71 -3.67
CA PRO A 263 -14.76 14.85 -3.28
C PRO A 263 -14.60 15.08 -1.77
N ALA A 264 -13.59 14.44 -1.18
CA ALA A 264 -13.22 14.68 0.22
C ALA A 264 -12.66 16.10 0.39
N PRO A 265 -13.00 16.82 1.49
CA PRO A 265 -12.42 18.13 1.79
C PRO A 265 -10.90 18.09 1.96
N GLU A 266 -10.38 16.97 2.48
CA GLU A 266 -8.96 16.69 2.63
C GLU A 266 -8.66 15.30 2.06
N ARG A 267 -7.54 15.16 1.33
CA ARG A 267 -7.14 13.89 0.71
C ARG A 267 -5.63 13.73 0.74
N CYS A 268 -5.18 12.56 1.16
CA CYS A 268 -3.81 12.09 0.96
C CYS A 268 -3.80 11.11 -0.22
N VAL A 269 -2.96 11.37 -1.23
CA VAL A 269 -2.85 10.49 -2.41
C VAL A 269 -1.57 9.68 -2.30
N PRO A 270 -1.65 8.36 -2.01
CA PRO A 270 -0.47 7.51 -2.02
C PRO A 270 -0.02 7.26 -3.45
N MET A 271 1.26 7.46 -3.72
CA MET A 271 1.86 7.25 -5.03
C MET A 271 3.05 6.29 -4.95
N GLN A 272 3.24 5.49 -6.00
CA GLN A 272 4.37 4.57 -6.12
C GLN A 272 5.20 4.94 -7.35
N LEU A 273 6.51 5.10 -7.15
CA LEU A 273 7.45 5.34 -8.24
C LEU A 273 7.48 4.11 -9.15
N CYS A 274 7.23 4.32 -10.44
CA CYS A 274 7.38 3.31 -11.48
C CYS A 274 8.74 3.39 -12.15
N SER A 275 9.13 4.59 -12.59
CA SER A 275 10.45 4.85 -13.18
C SER A 275 10.85 6.31 -13.06
N THR A 276 12.16 6.57 -13.08
CA THR A 276 12.65 7.91 -13.42
C THR A 276 12.58 8.11 -14.92
N LEU A 277 12.37 9.34 -15.37
CA LEU A 277 12.33 9.67 -16.80
C LEU A 277 13.63 10.35 -17.22
N ARG A 278 13.98 10.23 -18.50
CA ARG A 278 15.18 10.86 -19.06
C ARG A 278 15.26 12.36 -18.78
N TYR A 279 14.11 13.03 -18.84
CA TYR A 279 13.90 14.45 -18.55
C TYR A 279 12.38 14.70 -18.47
N GLY A 280 12.00 15.88 -17.97
CA GLY A 280 10.62 16.36 -17.92
C GLY A 280 10.13 16.84 -19.28
N GLU A 281 9.37 17.94 -19.29
CA GLU A 281 8.87 18.50 -20.54
C GLU A 281 10.01 18.96 -21.46
N ASN A 282 11.11 19.44 -20.87
CA ASN A 282 12.32 19.88 -21.56
C ASN A 282 13.59 19.20 -21.00
N PRO A 283 14.68 19.07 -21.79
CA PRO A 283 15.87 18.30 -21.41
C PRO A 283 16.58 18.71 -20.12
N HIS A 284 16.41 19.96 -19.67
CA HIS A 284 17.05 20.48 -18.46
C HIS A 284 16.25 20.18 -17.17
N GLN A 285 15.05 19.60 -17.29
CA GLN A 285 14.16 19.31 -16.17
C GLN A 285 14.26 17.83 -15.80
N ALA A 286 14.39 17.50 -14.51
CA ALA A 286 14.26 16.13 -14.04
C ALA A 286 12.77 15.73 -13.98
N ALA A 287 12.47 14.44 -14.18
CA ALA A 287 11.11 13.93 -14.03
C ALA A 287 11.10 12.45 -13.62
N ALA A 288 9.95 12.02 -13.11
CA ALA A 288 9.69 10.65 -12.70
C ALA A 288 8.21 10.34 -12.93
N PHE A 289 7.92 9.06 -13.18
CA PHE A 289 6.58 8.56 -13.41
C PHE A 289 6.10 7.76 -12.20
N TYR A 290 4.93 8.14 -11.67
CA TYR A 290 4.32 7.54 -10.49
C TYR A 290 2.92 7.02 -10.81
N THR A 291 2.52 5.93 -10.18
CA THR A 291 1.14 5.42 -10.18
C THR A 291 0.41 5.85 -8.92
N ASP A 292 -0.85 6.26 -9.06
CA ASP A 292 -1.77 6.54 -7.97
C ASP A 292 -2.28 5.21 -7.38
N LEU A 293 -2.13 5.03 -6.06
CA LEU A 293 -2.55 3.85 -5.31
C LEU A 293 -3.89 4.02 -4.59
N SER A 294 -4.59 5.13 -4.81
CA SER A 294 -5.92 5.36 -4.22
C SER A 294 -6.93 4.28 -4.59
N LEU A 295 -7.96 4.14 -3.76
CA LEU A 295 -9.06 3.21 -3.97
C LEU A 295 -9.88 3.55 -5.21
N GLY A 296 -10.03 4.86 -5.50
CA GLY A 296 -10.69 5.33 -6.72
C GLY A 296 -10.02 4.81 -8.00
N GLU A 297 -8.70 4.62 -7.99
CA GLU A 297 -7.92 4.13 -9.14
C GLU A 297 -7.75 2.61 -9.15
N ALA A 298 -8.26 1.89 -8.14
CA ALA A 298 -8.17 0.44 -8.08
C ALA A 298 -8.94 -0.23 -9.24
N GLY A 299 -8.21 -0.98 -10.08
CA GLY A 299 -8.78 -1.66 -11.23
C GLY A 299 -9.14 -0.75 -12.40
N ARG A 300 -8.82 0.55 -12.33
CA ARG A 300 -8.97 1.46 -13.47
C ARG A 300 -7.82 1.25 -14.46
N GLY A 301 -8.19 1.16 -15.74
CA GLY A 301 -7.23 1.18 -16.85
C GLY A 301 -6.86 2.61 -17.22
N GLY A 302 -5.65 2.81 -17.69
CA GLY A 302 -5.20 4.10 -18.21
C GLY A 302 -3.75 4.03 -18.66
N VAL A 303 -3.20 5.17 -19.05
CA VAL A 303 -1.78 5.25 -19.46
C VAL A 303 -0.86 4.86 -18.31
N ALA A 304 -1.26 5.11 -17.06
CA ALA A 304 -0.46 4.75 -15.91
C ALA A 304 -0.35 3.24 -15.64
N THR A 305 -1.30 2.45 -16.14
CA THR A 305 -1.33 0.98 -16.01
C THR A 305 -1.05 0.29 -17.36
N ALA A 306 -0.57 1.05 -18.34
CA ALA A 306 -0.27 0.57 -19.67
C ALA A 306 0.89 -0.42 -19.69
N VAL A 307 0.80 -1.43 -20.56
CA VAL A 307 1.92 -2.32 -20.88
C VAL A 307 2.60 -1.81 -22.15
N GLN A 308 3.90 -1.51 -22.03
CA GLN A 308 4.71 -1.16 -23.19
C GLN A 308 5.21 -2.43 -23.88
N HIS A 309 4.68 -2.75 -25.07
CA HIS A 309 5.06 -3.95 -25.81
C HIS A 309 6.34 -3.78 -26.66
N HIS A 310 6.65 -2.56 -27.10
CA HIS A 310 7.80 -2.27 -27.96
C HIS A 310 8.26 -0.81 -27.83
N GLY A 311 9.39 -0.49 -28.47
CA GLY A 311 9.93 0.86 -28.56
C GLY A 311 10.88 1.23 -27.42
N LYS A 312 11.40 2.46 -27.49
CA LYS A 312 12.22 3.04 -26.42
C LYS A 312 11.33 3.43 -25.25
N GLU A 313 11.92 3.59 -24.07
CA GLU A 313 11.23 4.15 -22.90
C GLU A 313 10.52 5.47 -23.25
N LEU A 314 9.27 5.61 -22.80
CA LEU A 314 8.45 6.81 -22.99
C LEU A 314 9.08 8.03 -22.31
N SER A 315 9.07 9.17 -23.01
CA SER A 315 9.41 10.47 -22.40
C SER A 315 8.22 11.04 -21.62
N TYR A 316 8.46 12.07 -20.82
CA TYR A 316 7.41 12.83 -20.12
C TYR A 316 6.30 13.29 -21.07
N ASN A 317 6.67 13.91 -22.20
CA ASN A 317 5.69 14.36 -23.20
C ASN A 317 4.97 13.20 -23.88
N ASN A 318 5.58 12.01 -23.96
CA ASN A 318 4.86 10.86 -24.48
C ASN A 318 3.78 10.38 -23.53
N TYR A 319 4.00 10.42 -22.22
CA TYR A 319 2.96 10.13 -21.24
C TYR A 319 1.80 11.14 -21.34
N LEU A 320 2.09 12.44 -21.44
CA LEU A 320 1.08 13.49 -21.61
C LEU A 320 0.26 13.31 -22.89
N ASP A 321 0.94 13.11 -24.03
CA ASP A 321 0.28 12.95 -25.33
C ASP A 321 -0.50 11.63 -25.40
N ALA A 322 -0.01 10.57 -24.75
CA ALA A 322 -0.72 9.29 -24.65
C ALA A 322 -1.99 9.42 -23.82
N ASP A 323 -1.94 10.14 -22.70
CA ASP A 323 -3.11 10.33 -21.84
C ASP A 323 -4.17 11.18 -22.54
N ALA A 324 -3.75 12.27 -23.20
CA ALA A 324 -4.64 13.09 -24.02
C ALA A 324 -5.25 12.31 -25.20
N ALA A 325 -4.46 11.49 -25.92
CA ALA A 325 -4.97 10.69 -27.02
C ALA A 325 -5.93 9.59 -26.53
N TYR A 326 -5.59 8.93 -25.43
CA TYR A 326 -6.42 7.90 -24.81
C TYR A 326 -7.76 8.48 -24.34
N GLY A 327 -7.74 9.59 -23.60
CA GLY A 327 -8.95 10.28 -23.18
C GLY A 327 -9.84 10.68 -24.37
N ALA A 328 -9.25 11.23 -25.43
CA ALA A 328 -9.99 11.66 -26.62
C ALA A 328 -10.73 10.51 -27.32
N VAL A 329 -10.15 9.31 -27.38
CA VAL A 329 -10.85 8.15 -27.99
C VAL A 329 -11.83 7.46 -27.05
N CYS A 330 -11.61 7.55 -25.73
CA CYS A 330 -12.51 6.97 -24.73
C CYS A 330 -13.89 7.64 -24.71
N ASP A 331 -13.98 8.92 -25.07
CA ASP A 331 -15.25 9.66 -25.14
C ASP A 331 -16.10 9.30 -26.38
N ILE A 332 -15.55 8.52 -27.31
CA ILE A 332 -16.21 8.16 -28.56
C ILE A 332 -16.72 6.72 -28.49
N ALA A 333 -18.04 6.51 -28.65
CA ALA A 333 -18.65 5.19 -28.59
C ALA A 333 -18.35 4.32 -29.82
N ALA A 334 -18.42 4.90 -31.02
CA ALA A 334 -18.12 4.22 -32.28
C ALA A 334 -16.61 3.92 -32.42
N PRO A 335 -16.18 2.95 -33.26
CA PRO A 335 -14.75 2.72 -33.48
C PRO A 335 -14.08 4.01 -33.97
N ALA A 336 -12.98 4.40 -33.32
CA ALA A 336 -12.41 5.72 -33.46
C ALA A 336 -10.88 5.72 -33.36
N CYS A 337 -10.29 6.75 -33.97
CA CYS A 337 -8.88 7.08 -33.93
C CYS A 337 -8.73 8.55 -33.52
N ALA A 338 -7.82 8.83 -32.60
CA ALA A 338 -7.35 10.18 -32.29
C ALA A 338 -5.84 10.26 -32.48
N ILE A 339 -5.38 11.38 -33.03
CA ILE A 339 -3.96 11.68 -33.18
C ILE A 339 -3.68 12.98 -32.44
N VAL A 340 -2.79 12.93 -31.46
CA VAL A 340 -2.43 14.06 -30.60
C VAL A 340 -0.96 14.40 -30.77
N LYS A 341 -0.63 15.68 -30.69
CA LYS A 341 0.75 16.16 -30.64
C LYS A 341 0.82 17.38 -29.73
N HIS A 342 1.71 17.35 -28.74
CA HIS A 342 1.83 18.41 -27.74
C HIS A 342 0.47 18.71 -27.07
N THR A 343 -0.23 17.67 -26.64
CA THR A 343 -1.55 17.67 -25.99
C THR A 343 -2.71 18.22 -26.83
N ASN A 344 -2.47 18.52 -28.11
CA ASN A 344 -3.48 19.05 -29.02
C ASN A 344 -3.90 17.99 -30.06
N PRO A 345 -5.20 17.81 -30.34
CA PRO A 345 -5.64 16.90 -31.38
C PRO A 345 -5.30 17.47 -32.77
N CYS A 346 -4.49 16.76 -33.54
CA CYS A 346 -4.27 17.07 -34.95
C CYS A 346 -5.32 16.41 -35.86
N GLY A 347 -5.98 15.35 -35.38
CA GLY A 347 -7.10 14.75 -36.07
C GLY A 347 -7.82 13.70 -35.24
N VAL A 348 -9.14 13.65 -35.40
CA VAL A 348 -10.02 12.66 -34.74
C VAL A 348 -11.07 12.22 -35.75
N ALA A 349 -11.30 10.92 -35.85
CA ALA A 349 -12.35 10.39 -36.72
C ALA A 349 -12.94 9.10 -36.15
N ALA A 350 -14.21 8.85 -36.49
CA ALA A 350 -14.94 7.64 -36.13
C ALA A 350 -15.60 7.02 -37.36
N ARG A 351 -15.39 5.73 -37.57
CA ARG A 351 -15.89 4.91 -38.67
C ARG A 351 -15.99 3.46 -38.22
N ASP A 352 -16.84 2.67 -38.87
CA ASP A 352 -16.95 1.24 -38.55
C ASP A 352 -15.63 0.49 -38.84
N ASP A 353 -14.90 0.89 -39.89
CA ASP A 353 -13.53 0.43 -40.16
C ASP A 353 -12.49 1.37 -39.50
N LEU A 354 -11.69 0.84 -38.57
CA LEU A 354 -10.63 1.58 -37.88
C LEU A 354 -9.56 2.11 -38.85
N ARG A 355 -9.31 1.43 -39.96
CA ARG A 355 -8.35 1.92 -40.98
C ARG A 355 -8.88 3.17 -41.67
N GLU A 356 -10.17 3.21 -41.97
CA GLU A 356 -10.80 4.42 -42.50
C GLU A 356 -10.77 5.55 -41.47
N ALA A 357 -11.06 5.25 -40.19
CA ALA A 357 -10.93 6.22 -39.11
C ALA A 357 -9.50 6.78 -39.03
N TYR A 358 -8.48 5.92 -39.08
CA TYR A 358 -7.09 6.36 -39.09
C TYR A 358 -6.76 7.28 -40.27
N ARG A 359 -7.12 6.88 -41.50
CA ARG A 359 -6.91 7.70 -42.72
C ARG A 359 -7.57 9.06 -42.60
N LEU A 360 -8.80 9.12 -42.10
CA LEU A 360 -9.52 10.39 -41.94
C LEU A 360 -8.92 11.27 -40.85
N ALA A 361 -8.50 10.68 -39.73
CA ALA A 361 -7.81 11.42 -38.67
C ALA A 361 -6.50 12.03 -39.18
N VAL A 362 -5.71 11.27 -39.94
CA VAL A 362 -4.50 11.78 -40.60
C VAL A 362 -4.81 12.89 -41.59
N ARG A 363 -5.86 12.75 -42.40
CA ARG A 363 -6.23 13.74 -43.42
C ARG A 363 -6.66 15.10 -42.86
N ALA A 364 -7.01 15.18 -41.57
CA ALA A 364 -7.37 16.43 -40.92
C ALA A 364 -6.18 17.41 -40.91
N ASP A 365 -5.01 16.95 -40.48
CA ASP A 365 -3.75 17.67 -40.60
C ASP A 365 -2.57 16.68 -40.71
N PRO A 366 -2.18 16.31 -41.95
CA PRO A 366 -1.11 15.33 -42.15
C PRO A 366 0.26 15.85 -41.70
N THR A 367 0.48 17.17 -41.69
CA THR A 367 1.75 17.78 -41.28
C THR A 367 1.92 17.66 -39.77
N SER A 368 0.87 17.99 -39.02
CA SER A 368 0.90 17.87 -37.56
C SER A 368 0.83 16.42 -37.08
N ALA A 369 0.14 15.53 -37.81
CA ALA A 369 0.09 14.11 -37.50
C ALA A 369 1.46 13.42 -37.51
N PHE A 370 2.42 13.96 -38.27
CA PHE A 370 3.79 13.46 -38.28
C PHE A 370 4.45 13.59 -36.89
N GLY A 371 4.88 12.46 -36.33
CA GLY A 371 5.47 12.39 -34.98
C GLY A 371 4.46 12.50 -33.83
N GLY A 372 3.15 12.51 -34.11
CA GLY A 372 2.11 12.49 -33.08
C GLY A 372 1.93 11.13 -32.41
N ILE A 373 1.15 11.08 -31.34
CA ILE A 373 0.68 9.86 -30.69
C ILE A 373 -0.70 9.50 -31.23
N VAL A 374 -0.88 8.22 -31.58
CA VAL A 374 -2.14 7.71 -32.14
C VAL A 374 -2.77 6.79 -31.09
N ALA A 375 -4.05 7.00 -30.81
CA ALA A 375 -4.85 6.14 -29.96
C ALA A 375 -6.05 5.59 -30.73
N PHE A 376 -6.47 4.39 -30.36
CA PHE A 376 -7.65 3.70 -30.87
C PHE A 376 -8.48 3.19 -29.69
N ASN A 377 -9.82 3.21 -29.80
CA ASN A 377 -10.71 2.67 -28.78
C ASN A 377 -11.15 1.21 -29.04
N ARG A 378 -10.49 0.54 -29.98
CA ARG A 378 -10.70 -0.86 -30.38
C ARG A 378 -9.34 -1.50 -30.68
N GLU A 379 -9.35 -2.83 -30.78
CA GLU A 379 -8.15 -3.61 -31.05
C GLU A 379 -7.52 -3.24 -32.40
N VAL A 380 -6.19 -3.11 -32.42
CA VAL A 380 -5.42 -2.83 -33.64
C VAL A 380 -5.01 -4.16 -34.26
N ASP A 381 -5.60 -4.49 -35.41
CA ASP A 381 -5.26 -5.70 -36.14
C ASP A 381 -3.96 -5.58 -36.97
N ALA A 382 -3.56 -6.69 -37.58
CA ALA A 382 -2.34 -6.75 -38.39
C ALA A 382 -2.38 -5.85 -39.64
N ASP A 383 -3.56 -5.60 -40.21
CA ASP A 383 -3.69 -4.77 -41.41
C ASP A 383 -3.50 -3.28 -41.04
N LEU A 384 -4.19 -2.83 -39.99
CA LEU A 384 -4.03 -1.48 -39.45
C LEU A 384 -2.60 -1.24 -38.96
N ALA A 385 -1.97 -2.23 -38.32
CA ALA A 385 -0.58 -2.15 -37.91
C ALA A 385 0.40 -1.96 -39.09
N ARG A 386 0.16 -2.62 -40.24
CA ARG A 386 0.97 -2.40 -41.46
C ARG A 386 0.78 -0.99 -42.00
N GLU A 387 -0.45 -0.49 -42.02
CA GLU A 387 -0.74 0.85 -42.51
C GLU A 387 -0.13 1.95 -41.62
N LEU A 388 -0.16 1.78 -40.29
CA LEU A 388 0.52 2.66 -39.35
C LEU A 388 2.03 2.73 -39.60
N ARG A 389 2.64 1.61 -39.99
CA ARG A 389 4.07 1.55 -40.32
C ARG A 389 4.37 2.32 -41.60
N GLU A 390 3.60 2.09 -42.67
CA GLU A 390 3.82 2.71 -43.99
C GLU A 390 3.66 4.22 -43.97
N PHE A 391 2.70 4.75 -43.20
CA PHE A 391 2.49 6.19 -43.11
C PHE A 391 3.56 6.91 -42.26
N ARG A 392 4.26 6.18 -41.40
CA ARG A 392 5.24 6.72 -40.42
C ARG A 392 6.70 6.51 -40.80
N SER A 393 6.96 5.66 -41.80
CA SER A 393 8.24 5.53 -42.50
C SER A 393 8.35 6.60 -43.58
#